data_AF-A0A514LK97-F1
#
_entry.id   AF-A0A514LK97-F1
#
_cell.length_a   1.000
_cell.length_b   1.000
_cell.length_c   1.000
_cell.angle_alpha   90.00
_cell.angle_beta   90.00
_cell.angle_gamma   90.00
#
_symmetry.space_group_name_H-M   'P 1'
#
loop_
_entity.id
_entity.type
_entity.pdbx_description
1 polymer ?
#
loop_
_entity_poly.entity_id
_entity_poly.type
_entity_poly.pdbx_seq_one_letter_code
_entity_poly.pdbx_strand_id
1 'polypeptide(L)'
;MIYGLFRFELKKNLKDKGLLFWMLILPILFIVLFGYIFSNQTTDVTFDIPYMDEDQSEMSEQFISALGSSDTFELHAQESPDEAMEQLENGDINTFVHIPSGFEDQMMSGEENPVFFHYNPVNEESVAPVRSLIENVSYSFQEDGMRSALNDAELDADEILDSGIEIVAEEQVASAEFDTITHIIPGYTVMFTFFIMISMVMSFVKDMQNGMVARLASTPLTKYQYLLGKWFPYILIVLAQIAALLLFGYFVYGVELGNIAALFLISLALAVITTGWGLALSLNHEK
;
A
#
# COMPACT_ATOMS: atom_id res chain seq x y z
N MET A 1 31.49 -25.97 -13.42
CA MET A 1 30.37 -26.91 -13.14
C MET A 1 29.08 -26.17 -12.75
N ILE A 2 29.12 -25.29 -11.74
CA ILE A 2 27.96 -24.50 -11.26
C ILE A 2 27.28 -23.72 -12.41
N TYR A 3 28.05 -23.05 -13.26
CA TYR A 3 27.52 -22.32 -14.42
C TYR A 3 26.73 -23.20 -15.41
N GLY A 4 27.15 -24.46 -15.58
CA GLY A 4 26.46 -25.42 -16.46
C GLY A 4 25.11 -25.82 -15.89
N LEU A 5 25.05 -26.08 -14.58
CA LEU A 5 23.81 -26.38 -13.88
C LEU A 5 22.85 -25.19 -13.90
N PHE A 6 23.36 -24.00 -13.63
CA PHE A 6 22.60 -22.75 -13.70
C PHE A 6 21.95 -22.55 -15.08
N ARG A 7 22.72 -22.66 -16.16
CA ARG A 7 22.19 -22.53 -17.53
C ARG A 7 21.19 -23.61 -17.89
N PHE A 8 21.39 -24.83 -17.37
CA PHE A 8 20.46 -25.93 -17.58
C PHE A 8 19.12 -25.65 -16.90
N GLU A 9 19.13 -25.30 -15.62
CA GLU A 9 17.91 -24.98 -14.84
C GLU A 9 17.19 -23.76 -15.40
N LEU A 10 17.92 -22.71 -15.78
CA LEU A 10 17.30 -21.53 -16.42
C LEU A 10 16.59 -21.90 -17.72
N LYS A 11 17.23 -22.70 -18.59
CA LYS A 11 16.60 -23.19 -19.83
C LYS A 11 15.42 -24.13 -19.56
N LYS A 12 15.49 -24.96 -18.52
CA LYS A 12 14.39 -25.85 -18.09
C LYS A 12 13.18 -25.03 -17.67
N ASN A 13 13.39 -24.05 -16.79
CA ASN A 13 12.32 -23.17 -16.30
C ASN A 13 11.71 -22.31 -17.42
N LEU A 14 12.53 -21.72 -18.29
CA LEU A 14 12.03 -20.94 -19.44
C LEU A 14 11.28 -21.77 -20.49
N LYS A 15 11.43 -23.11 -20.48
CA LYS A 15 10.65 -24.01 -21.34
C LYS A 15 9.41 -24.56 -20.64
N ASP A 16 9.32 -24.40 -19.33
CA ASP A 16 8.17 -24.80 -18.55
C ASP A 16 7.03 -23.80 -18.80
N LYS A 17 6.11 -24.20 -19.69
CA LYS A 17 4.94 -23.38 -20.05
C LYS A 17 4.05 -23.09 -18.84
N GLY A 18 4.02 -23.99 -17.85
CA GLY A 18 3.29 -23.78 -16.62
C GLY A 18 3.92 -22.64 -15.83
N LEU A 19 5.22 -22.71 -15.59
CA LEU A 19 5.95 -21.63 -14.90
C LEU A 19 5.81 -20.29 -15.62
N LEU A 20 5.96 -20.24 -16.95
CA LEU A 20 5.78 -19.00 -17.71
C LEU A 20 4.35 -18.44 -17.62
N PHE A 21 3.34 -19.31 -17.63
CA PHE A 21 1.94 -18.92 -17.49
C PHE A 21 1.69 -18.25 -16.12
N TRP A 22 2.14 -18.89 -15.03
CA TRP A 22 2.02 -18.34 -13.68
C TRP A 22 2.88 -17.09 -13.46
N MET A 23 4.03 -16.99 -14.15
CA MET A 23 4.96 -15.87 -14.03
C MET A 23 4.46 -14.59 -14.72
N LEU A 24 3.81 -14.69 -15.88
CA LEU A 24 3.44 -13.50 -16.66
C LEU A 24 1.95 -13.45 -17.00
N ILE A 25 1.42 -14.50 -17.61
CA ILE A 25 0.08 -14.46 -18.21
C ILE A 25 -0.99 -14.25 -17.14
N LEU A 26 -0.95 -15.04 -16.07
CA LEU A 26 -1.94 -14.95 -15.01
C LEU A 26 -1.88 -13.63 -14.23
N PRO A 27 -0.70 -13.14 -13.76
CA PRO A 27 -0.64 -11.85 -13.08
C PRO A 27 -1.09 -10.68 -13.96
N ILE A 28 -0.68 -10.65 -15.23
CA ILE A 28 -1.12 -9.61 -16.16
C ILE A 28 -2.63 -9.66 -16.35
N LEU A 29 -3.21 -10.87 -16.50
CA LEU A 29 -4.65 -11.03 -16.60
C LEU A 29 -5.36 -10.52 -15.34
N PHE A 30 -4.84 -10.79 -14.15
CA PHE A 30 -5.40 -10.28 -12.89
C PHE A 30 -5.27 -8.76 -12.79
N ILE A 31 -4.11 -8.19 -13.11
CA ILE A 31 -3.91 -6.73 -13.13
C ILE A 31 -4.86 -6.07 -14.13
N VAL A 32 -5.07 -6.65 -15.31
CA VAL A 32 -6.03 -6.13 -16.30
C VAL A 32 -7.47 -6.28 -15.82
N LEU A 33 -7.83 -7.45 -15.29
CA LEU A 33 -9.19 -7.72 -14.81
C LEU A 33 -9.56 -6.79 -13.66
N PHE A 34 -8.72 -6.71 -12.63
CA PHE A 34 -8.96 -5.89 -11.47
C PHE A 34 -8.72 -4.42 -11.75
N GLY A 35 -7.72 -4.07 -12.57
CA GLY A 35 -7.57 -2.72 -13.09
C GLY A 35 -8.84 -2.27 -13.81
N TYR A 36 -9.48 -3.11 -14.63
CA TYR A 36 -10.76 -2.80 -15.26
C TYR A 36 -11.93 -2.71 -14.25
N ILE A 37 -12.04 -3.65 -13.31
CA ILE A 37 -13.11 -3.68 -12.30
C ILE A 37 -13.06 -2.43 -11.40
N PHE A 38 -11.87 -1.98 -11.03
CA PHE A 38 -11.69 -0.86 -10.13
C PHE A 38 -11.53 0.49 -10.85
N SER A 39 -11.01 0.53 -12.09
CA SER A 39 -10.95 1.78 -12.88
C SER A 39 -12.32 2.29 -13.33
N ASN A 40 -13.27 1.38 -13.57
CA ASN A 40 -14.64 1.73 -13.95
C ASN A 40 -15.58 1.86 -12.75
N GLN A 41 -15.11 1.59 -11.54
CA GLN A 41 -15.74 2.15 -10.36
C GLN A 41 -15.22 3.57 -10.28
N THR A 42 -15.95 4.48 -10.92
CA THR A 42 -15.90 5.89 -10.55
C THR A 42 -15.92 5.96 -9.04
N THR A 43 -15.18 6.91 -8.49
CA THR A 43 -15.18 7.35 -7.09
C THR A 43 -16.57 7.80 -6.61
N ASP A 44 -17.67 7.30 -7.19
CA ASP A 44 -19.04 7.36 -6.69
C ASP A 44 -19.23 6.39 -5.50
N VAL A 45 -18.17 6.10 -4.74
CA VAL A 45 -18.34 5.69 -3.35
C VAL A 45 -18.48 6.98 -2.59
N THR A 46 -19.65 7.59 -2.73
CA THR A 46 -20.05 8.71 -1.91
C THR A 46 -20.21 8.16 -0.50
N PHE A 47 -19.30 8.52 0.39
CA PHE A 47 -19.44 8.16 1.79
C PHE A 47 -20.41 9.14 2.42
N ASP A 48 -21.49 8.58 2.93
CA ASP A 48 -22.46 9.30 3.76
C ASP A 48 -21.78 9.59 5.11
N ILE A 49 -21.47 10.87 5.35
CA ILE A 49 -20.81 11.32 6.57
C ILE A 49 -21.77 12.22 7.33
N PRO A 50 -22.48 11.64 8.32
CA PRO A 50 -23.14 12.40 9.37
C PRO A 50 -22.13 13.28 10.12
N TYR A 51 -22.44 14.57 10.25
CA TYR A 51 -21.63 15.50 11.03
C TYR A 51 -22.48 16.34 11.98
N MET A 52 -21.87 16.79 13.07
CA MET A 52 -22.46 17.75 13.99
C MET A 52 -21.47 18.87 14.28
N ASP A 53 -21.92 20.11 14.10
CA ASP A 53 -21.17 21.33 14.42
C ASP A 53 -21.79 22.05 15.62
N GLU A 54 -21.13 21.90 16.78
CA GLU A 54 -21.51 22.61 18.01
C GLU A 54 -20.82 23.98 18.15
N ASP A 55 -19.79 24.26 17.34
CA ASP A 55 -19.03 25.50 17.40
C ASP A 55 -19.72 26.63 16.64
N GLN A 56 -20.25 26.32 15.45
CA GLN A 56 -20.94 27.26 14.57
C GLN A 56 -20.11 28.53 14.28
N SER A 57 -18.79 28.35 14.15
CA SER A 57 -17.84 29.41 13.85
C SER A 57 -17.56 29.51 12.35
N GLU A 58 -16.93 30.60 11.93
CA GLU A 58 -16.48 30.74 10.53
C GLU A 58 -15.43 29.66 10.18
N MET A 59 -14.61 29.27 11.16
CA MET A 59 -13.60 28.22 11.01
C MET A 59 -14.23 26.82 10.88
N SER A 60 -15.29 26.52 11.64
CA SER A 60 -16.00 25.23 11.53
C SER A 60 -16.75 25.11 10.20
N GLU A 61 -17.38 26.17 9.72
CA GLU A 61 -18.03 26.21 8.40
C GLU A 61 -17.01 26.01 7.25
N GLN A 62 -15.82 26.61 7.36
CA GLN A 62 -14.74 26.41 6.40
C GLN A 62 -14.21 24.97 6.42
N PHE A 63 -14.06 24.37 7.59
CA PHE A 63 -13.65 22.97 7.75
C PHE A 63 -14.67 22.00 7.10
N ILE A 64 -15.96 22.20 7.36
CA ILE A 64 -17.05 21.42 6.75
C ILE A 64 -17.06 21.60 5.23
N SER A 65 -16.87 22.84 4.76
CA SER A 65 -16.81 23.13 3.32
C SER A 65 -15.59 22.49 2.65
N ALA A 66 -14.45 22.42 3.34
CA ALA A 66 -13.26 21.72 2.85
C ALA A 66 -13.48 20.21 2.78
N LEU A 67 -14.14 19.61 3.78
CA LEU A 67 -14.56 18.21 3.71
C LEU A 67 -15.51 17.96 2.52
N GLY A 68 -16.53 18.81 2.36
CA GLY A 68 -17.52 18.71 1.28
C GLY A 68 -17.01 19.16 -0.10
N SER A 69 -15.77 19.64 -0.20
CA SER A 69 -15.17 20.06 -1.48
C SER A 69 -14.79 18.89 -2.39
N SER A 70 -14.70 17.69 -1.81
CA SER A 70 -14.49 16.46 -2.58
C SER A 70 -15.83 15.84 -2.94
N ASP A 71 -15.99 15.40 -4.20
CA ASP A 71 -17.16 14.61 -4.66
C ASP A 71 -17.26 13.24 -3.96
N THR A 72 -16.32 12.93 -3.05
CA THR A 72 -16.20 11.70 -2.28
C THR A 72 -17.17 11.64 -1.08
N PHE A 73 -17.62 12.79 -0.56
CA PHE A 73 -18.41 12.86 0.69
C PHE A 73 -19.78 13.51 0.48
N GLU A 74 -20.83 12.83 0.92
CA GLU A 74 -22.14 13.46 1.15
C GLU A 74 -22.25 13.78 2.64
N LEU A 75 -22.23 15.08 2.96
CA LEU A 75 -22.28 15.55 4.33
C LEU A 75 -23.73 15.75 4.77
N HIS A 76 -24.11 15.10 5.87
CA HIS A 76 -25.45 15.20 6.46
C HIS A 76 -25.37 15.78 7.87
N ALA A 77 -25.94 16.97 8.07
CA ALA A 77 -26.02 17.56 9.39
C ALA A 77 -26.96 16.72 10.29
N GLN A 78 -26.48 16.40 11.49
CA GLN A 78 -27.25 15.77 12.56
C GLN A 78 -27.75 16.84 13.54
N GLU A 79 -28.86 16.58 14.22
CA GLU A 79 -29.42 17.54 15.19
C GLU A 79 -28.77 17.45 16.57
N SER A 80 -28.19 16.28 16.91
CA SER A 80 -27.60 16.02 18.23
C SER A 80 -26.48 14.97 18.16
N PRO A 81 -25.36 15.15 18.90
CA PRO A 81 -24.33 14.14 19.04
C PRO A 81 -24.86 12.83 19.66
N ASP A 82 -25.78 12.93 20.63
CA ASP A 82 -26.33 11.76 21.32
C ASP A 82 -27.15 10.88 20.35
N GLU A 83 -27.92 11.51 19.45
CA GLU A 83 -28.72 10.81 18.45
C GLU A 83 -27.84 10.14 17.40
N ALA A 84 -26.80 10.83 16.94
CA ALA A 84 -25.83 10.26 16.01
C ALA A 84 -25.07 9.08 16.64
N MET A 85 -24.72 9.16 17.93
CA MET A 85 -24.06 8.07 18.64
C MET A 85 -24.98 6.85 18.79
N GLU A 86 -26.27 7.05 19.07
CA GLU A 86 -27.26 5.98 19.11
C GLU A 86 -27.42 5.30 17.73
N GLN A 87 -27.47 6.08 16.64
CA GLN A 87 -27.49 5.56 15.27
C GLN A 87 -26.22 4.76 14.95
N LEU A 88 -25.06 5.20 15.44
CA LEU A 88 -23.78 4.50 15.27
C LEU A 88 -23.75 3.16 16.02
N GLU A 89 -24.28 3.13 17.25
CA GLU A 89 -24.39 1.91 18.07
C GLU A 89 -25.38 0.90 17.47
N ASN A 90 -26.49 1.39 16.91
CA ASN A 90 -27.51 0.56 16.25
C ASN A 90 -27.07 0.08 14.86
N GLY A 91 -26.02 0.67 14.28
CA GLY A 91 -25.48 0.33 12.97
C GLY A 91 -26.24 0.96 11.81
N ASP A 92 -27.04 2.00 12.08
CA ASP A 92 -27.76 2.78 11.06
C ASP A 92 -26.80 3.69 10.30
N ILE A 93 -25.75 4.17 10.98
CA ILE A 93 -24.62 4.89 10.39
C ILE A 93 -23.31 4.19 10.72
N ASN A 94 -22.29 4.36 9.87
CA ASN A 94 -20.99 3.72 10.05
C ASN A 94 -19.91 4.66 10.59
N THR A 95 -20.12 5.96 10.43
CA THR A 95 -19.21 7.04 10.77
C THR A 95 -19.98 8.25 11.28
N PHE A 96 -19.37 9.03 12.15
CA PHE A 96 -19.90 10.29 12.65
C PHE A 96 -18.75 11.26 12.97
N VAL A 97 -18.84 12.48 12.44
CA VAL A 97 -17.89 13.56 12.69
C VAL A 97 -18.50 14.54 13.68
N HIS A 98 -17.83 14.78 14.80
CA HIS A 98 -18.29 15.72 15.82
C HIS A 98 -17.27 16.84 16.01
N ILE A 99 -17.72 18.06 15.75
CA ILE A 99 -16.97 19.31 15.96
C ILE A 99 -17.50 19.93 17.26
N PRO A 100 -16.72 19.92 18.35
CA PRO A 100 -17.16 20.42 19.66
C PRO A 100 -17.17 21.94 19.70
N SER A 101 -17.90 22.52 20.66
CA SER A 101 -17.81 23.95 20.96
C SER A 101 -16.40 24.37 21.39
N GLY A 102 -15.92 25.49 20.87
CA GLY A 102 -14.55 25.97 21.10
C GLY A 102 -13.54 25.42 20.08
N PHE A 103 -14.01 24.87 18.95
CA PHE A 103 -13.17 24.36 17.87
C PHE A 103 -12.26 25.46 17.32
N GLU A 104 -12.80 26.64 17.02
CA GLU A 104 -12.02 27.79 16.55
C GLU A 104 -10.91 28.19 17.55
N ASP A 105 -11.26 28.32 18.84
CA ASP A 105 -10.32 28.71 19.90
C ASP A 105 -9.19 27.67 20.09
N GLN A 106 -9.52 26.38 20.00
CA GLN A 106 -8.55 25.27 20.14
C GLN A 106 -7.62 25.17 18.93
N MET A 107 -8.15 25.41 17.72
CA MET A 107 -7.35 25.46 16.51
C MET A 107 -6.39 26.66 16.50
N MET A 108 -6.86 27.82 16.98
CA MET A 108 -6.04 29.04 17.08
C MET A 108 -4.97 28.97 18.18
N SER A 109 -5.21 28.21 19.26
CA SER A 109 -4.24 28.02 20.33
C SER A 109 -3.16 26.98 20.01
N GLY A 110 -3.25 26.31 18.86
CA GLY A 110 -2.32 25.26 18.43
C GLY A 110 -2.51 23.93 19.18
N GLU A 111 -3.66 23.72 19.82
CA GLU A 111 -4.01 22.43 20.44
C GLU A 111 -4.21 21.33 19.37
N GLU A 112 -3.98 20.07 19.76
CA GLU A 112 -4.09 18.93 18.82
C GLU A 112 -5.54 18.62 18.47
N ASN A 113 -5.83 18.63 17.17
CA ASN A 113 -7.05 18.18 16.48
C ASN A 113 -8.32 18.03 17.35
N PRO A 114 -9.12 19.09 17.50
CA PRO A 114 -10.35 19.06 18.29
C PRO A 114 -11.53 18.31 17.63
N VAL A 115 -11.37 17.77 16.42
CA VAL A 115 -12.43 17.04 15.71
C VAL A 115 -12.48 15.57 16.16
N PHE A 116 -13.64 15.13 16.63
CA PHE A 116 -13.87 13.74 17.01
C PHE A 116 -14.42 12.93 15.84
N PHE A 117 -13.75 11.82 15.52
CA PHE A 117 -14.18 10.87 14.51
C PHE A 117 -14.64 9.56 15.15
N HIS A 118 -15.95 9.36 15.17
CA HIS A 118 -16.60 8.16 15.71
C HIS A 118 -16.89 7.18 14.57
N TYR A 119 -16.62 5.89 14.80
CA TYR A 119 -16.84 4.85 13.80
C TYR A 119 -17.18 3.50 14.43
N ASN A 120 -17.87 2.66 13.67
CA ASN A 120 -18.15 1.29 14.08
C ASN A 120 -16.93 0.38 13.80
N PRO A 121 -16.31 -0.25 14.82
CA PRO A 121 -15.12 -1.08 14.64
C PRO A 121 -15.38 -2.34 13.81
N VAL A 122 -16.64 -2.74 13.61
CA VAL A 122 -17.00 -3.86 12.71
C VAL A 122 -16.69 -3.53 11.24
N ASN A 123 -16.72 -2.23 10.88
CA ASN A 123 -16.53 -1.74 9.51
C ASN A 123 -15.21 -0.95 9.34
N GLU A 124 -14.22 -1.16 10.21
CA GLU A 124 -12.96 -0.41 10.25
C GLU A 124 -12.25 -0.33 8.89
N GLU A 125 -12.22 -1.42 8.12
CA GLU A 125 -11.59 -1.45 6.78
C GLU A 125 -12.29 -0.51 5.78
N SER A 126 -13.61 -0.33 5.90
CA SER A 126 -14.38 0.56 5.02
C SER A 126 -14.27 2.03 5.44
N VAL A 127 -13.90 2.28 6.70
CA VAL A 127 -13.85 3.61 7.30
C VAL A 127 -12.43 4.21 7.29
N ALA A 128 -11.39 3.37 7.20
CA ALA A 128 -10.00 3.82 7.21
C ALA A 128 -9.66 4.91 6.17
N PRO A 129 -10.15 4.86 4.90
CA PRO A 129 -9.91 5.93 3.93
C PRO A 129 -10.56 7.25 4.34
N VAL A 130 -11.80 7.19 4.87
CA VAL A 130 -12.56 8.36 5.35
C VAL A 130 -11.83 9.03 6.51
N ARG A 131 -11.39 8.23 7.49
CA ARG A 131 -10.56 8.69 8.61
C ARG A 131 -9.30 9.41 8.14
N SER A 132 -8.55 8.81 7.21
CA SER A 132 -7.29 9.39 6.72
C SER A 132 -7.51 10.73 6.01
N LEU A 133 -8.63 10.90 5.31
CA LEU A 133 -8.98 12.15 4.64
C LEU A 133 -9.37 13.24 5.65
N ILE A 134 -10.21 12.90 6.64
CA ILE A 134 -10.57 13.83 7.72
C ILE A 134 -9.33 14.26 8.50
N GLU A 135 -8.45 13.31 8.85
CA GLU A 135 -7.18 13.60 9.52
C GLU A 135 -6.31 14.52 8.65
N ASN A 136 -6.23 14.30 7.34
CA ASN A 136 -5.47 15.17 6.43
C ASN A 136 -6.01 16.61 6.39
N VAL A 137 -7.34 16.78 6.31
CA VAL A 137 -7.98 18.10 6.36
C VAL A 137 -7.79 18.74 7.73
N SER A 138 -7.93 18.00 8.83
CA SER A 138 -7.65 18.51 10.18
C SER A 138 -6.21 19.00 10.31
N TYR A 139 -5.23 18.25 9.79
CA TYR A 139 -3.82 18.65 9.81
C TYR A 139 -3.56 19.91 8.98
N SER A 140 -4.16 20.05 7.79
CA SER A 140 -3.97 21.27 6.98
C SER A 140 -4.53 22.51 7.68
N PHE A 141 -5.70 22.39 8.31
CA PHE A 141 -6.29 23.49 9.09
C PHE A 141 -5.47 23.82 10.35
N GLN A 142 -4.84 22.82 10.98
CA GLN A 142 -3.95 23.05 12.11
C GLN A 142 -2.69 23.81 11.68
N GLU A 143 -2.10 23.46 10.53
CA GLU A 143 -0.96 24.18 9.97
C GLU A 143 -1.32 25.64 9.65
N ASP A 144 -2.48 25.88 9.03
CA ASP A 144 -2.94 27.22 8.68
C ASP A 144 -3.29 28.07 9.91
N GLY A 145 -3.91 27.47 10.93
CA GLY A 145 -4.17 28.10 12.23
C GLY A 145 -2.88 28.48 12.94
N MET A 146 -1.90 27.57 12.98
CA MET A 146 -0.57 27.81 13.55
C MET A 146 0.15 28.95 12.83
N ARG A 147 0.12 28.98 11.49
CA ARG A 147 0.72 30.06 10.69
C ARG A 147 0.05 31.40 10.93
N SER A 148 -1.27 31.41 11.12
CA SER A 148 -2.04 32.62 11.40
C SER A 148 -1.74 33.15 12.81
N ALA A 149 -1.70 32.28 13.82
CA ALA A 149 -1.32 32.63 15.18
C ALA A 149 0.12 33.17 15.28
N LEU A 150 1.06 32.59 14.50
CA LEU A 150 2.44 33.09 14.42
C LEU A 150 2.54 34.47 13.75
N ASN A 151 1.69 34.77 12.78
CA ASN A 151 1.65 36.08 12.11
C ASN A 151 1.01 37.17 12.97
N ASP A 152 -0.05 36.83 13.74
CA ASP A 152 -0.77 37.77 14.60
C ASP A 152 0.00 38.07 15.91
N ALA A 153 0.90 37.18 16.33
CA ALA A 153 1.71 37.36 17.53
C ALA A 153 2.90 38.33 17.38
N GLU A 154 3.09 38.99 16.21
CA GLU A 154 4.21 39.94 15.96
C GLU A 154 5.57 39.42 16.46
N LEU A 155 5.82 38.11 16.35
CA LEU A 155 7.09 37.54 16.80
C LEU A 155 8.19 37.90 15.79
N ASP A 156 9.20 38.63 16.28
CA ASP A 156 10.34 39.08 15.50
C ASP A 156 10.97 37.91 14.73
N ALA A 157 11.14 38.11 13.42
CA ALA A 157 11.66 37.09 12.49
C ALA A 157 13.03 36.51 12.89
N ASP A 158 13.77 37.17 13.80
CA ASP A 158 15.04 36.71 14.35
C ASP A 158 14.88 35.60 15.40
N GLU A 159 13.75 35.50 16.11
CA GLU A 159 13.51 34.44 17.12
C GLU A 159 13.04 33.12 16.48
N ILE A 160 12.38 33.21 15.31
CA ILE A 160 12.00 32.04 14.49
C ILE A 160 13.25 31.34 13.93
N LEU A 161 14.28 32.10 13.54
CA LEU A 161 15.52 31.54 13.00
C LEU A 161 16.40 30.82 14.05
N ASP A 162 16.27 31.16 15.34
CA ASP A 162 16.98 30.49 16.44
C ASP A 162 16.23 29.24 16.96
N SER A 163 14.92 29.12 16.68
CA SER A 163 14.10 27.96 17.03
C SER A 163 14.31 26.73 16.13
N GLY A 164 15.11 26.86 15.07
CA GLY A 164 15.48 25.73 14.20
C GLY A 164 14.33 25.14 13.39
N ILE A 165 13.21 25.85 13.25
CA ILE A 165 12.08 25.41 12.43
C ILE A 165 12.41 25.73 10.97
N GLU A 166 12.98 24.74 10.30
CA GLU A 166 13.05 24.72 8.83
C GLU A 166 11.60 24.57 8.33
N ILE A 167 10.96 25.68 7.95
CA ILE A 167 9.70 25.65 7.20
C ILE A 167 10.05 25.09 5.82
N VAL A 168 10.08 23.77 5.73
CA VAL A 168 9.97 23.06 4.47
C VAL A 168 8.55 23.35 4.01
N ALA A 169 8.42 24.28 3.06
CA ALA A 169 7.23 24.37 2.24
C ALA A 169 7.13 23.04 1.48
N GLU A 170 6.51 22.05 2.10
CA GLU A 170 6.15 20.81 1.45
C GLU A 170 5.07 21.17 0.45
N GLU A 171 5.47 21.21 -0.81
CA GLU A 171 4.60 21.40 -1.96
C GLU A 171 3.41 20.47 -1.78
N GLN A 172 2.23 21.07 -1.56
CA GLN A 172 0.97 20.36 -1.36
C GLN A 172 0.89 19.25 -2.40
N VAL A 173 1.13 18.01 -1.96
CA VAL A 173 0.83 16.85 -2.78
C VAL A 173 -0.68 16.81 -2.76
N ALA A 174 -1.24 17.45 -3.80
CA ALA A 174 -2.63 17.38 -4.18
C ALA A 174 -3.13 16.00 -3.78
N SER A 175 -4.11 16.00 -2.86
CA SER A 175 -4.91 14.86 -2.41
C SER A 175 -4.55 13.63 -3.21
N ALA A 176 -3.71 12.74 -2.67
CA ALA A 176 -3.32 11.53 -3.35
C ALA A 176 -4.61 10.85 -3.78
N GLU A 177 -5.00 11.02 -5.06
CA GLU A 177 -6.07 10.27 -5.68
C GLU A 177 -5.70 8.85 -5.34
N PHE A 178 -6.53 8.18 -4.53
CA PHE A 178 -6.35 6.78 -4.18
C PHE A 178 -6.58 5.99 -5.47
N ASP A 179 -5.60 6.04 -6.35
CA ASP A 179 -5.60 5.29 -7.58
C ASP A 179 -5.37 3.85 -7.15
N THR A 180 -6.49 3.17 -7.00
CA THR A 180 -6.57 1.78 -6.57
C THR A 180 -5.70 0.91 -7.49
N ILE A 181 -5.49 1.33 -8.75
CA ILE A 181 -4.62 0.68 -9.71
C ILE A 181 -3.14 0.74 -9.28
N THR A 182 -2.70 1.88 -8.76
CA THR A 182 -1.33 2.12 -8.27
C THR A 182 -0.98 1.21 -7.08
N HIS A 183 -1.96 0.81 -6.27
CA HIS A 183 -1.80 -0.18 -5.19
C HIS A 183 -1.89 -1.64 -5.66
N ILE A 184 -2.76 -1.90 -6.64
CA ILE A 184 -3.02 -3.25 -7.17
C ILE A 184 -1.77 -3.87 -7.80
N ILE A 185 -1.00 -3.09 -8.55
CA ILE A 185 0.15 -3.61 -9.31
C ILE A 185 1.27 -4.13 -8.40
N PRO A 186 1.75 -3.37 -7.39
CA PRO A 186 2.69 -3.90 -6.39
C PRO A 186 2.12 -5.11 -5.62
N GLY A 187 0.84 -5.05 -5.23
CA GLY A 187 0.18 -6.13 -4.49
C GLY A 187 0.19 -7.46 -5.26
N TYR A 188 -0.23 -7.45 -6.52
CA TYR A 188 -0.16 -8.65 -7.36
C TYR A 188 1.28 -9.08 -7.64
N THR A 189 2.21 -8.14 -7.80
CA THR A 189 3.63 -8.48 -8.00
C THR A 189 4.18 -9.34 -6.85
N VAL A 190 3.86 -8.96 -5.60
CA VAL A 190 4.21 -9.72 -4.41
C VAL A 190 3.48 -11.06 -4.38
N MET A 191 2.15 -11.07 -4.55
CA MET A 191 1.34 -12.29 -4.55
C MET A 191 1.87 -13.34 -5.55
N PHE A 192 2.13 -12.95 -6.79
CA PHE A 192 2.58 -13.87 -7.84
C PHE A 192 4.00 -14.38 -7.63
N THR A 193 4.84 -13.64 -6.89
CA THR A 193 6.15 -14.14 -6.45
C THR A 193 6.00 -15.39 -5.57
N PHE A 194 4.98 -15.46 -4.71
CA PHE A 194 4.72 -16.64 -3.88
C PHE A 194 4.26 -17.87 -4.72
N PHE A 195 3.57 -17.67 -5.84
CA PHE A 195 3.25 -18.77 -6.76
C PHE A 195 4.51 -19.36 -7.43
N ILE A 196 5.49 -18.51 -7.74
CA ILE A 196 6.80 -18.98 -8.23
C ILE A 196 7.53 -19.78 -7.16
N MET A 197 7.43 -19.38 -5.89
CA MET A 197 7.97 -20.16 -4.77
C MET A 197 7.33 -21.55 -4.68
N ILE A 198 6.01 -21.67 -4.81
CA ILE A 198 5.34 -22.99 -4.85
C ILE A 198 5.86 -23.83 -6.03
N SER A 199 5.99 -23.22 -7.21
CA SER A 199 6.54 -23.90 -8.40
C SER A 199 7.98 -24.38 -8.18
N MET A 200 8.81 -23.59 -7.49
CA MET A 200 10.17 -23.95 -7.10
C MET A 200 10.18 -25.19 -6.19
N VAL A 201 9.36 -25.18 -5.14
CA VAL A 201 9.25 -26.32 -4.20
C VAL A 201 8.82 -27.58 -4.94
N MET A 202 7.79 -27.49 -5.79
CA MET A 202 7.32 -28.61 -6.61
C MET A 202 8.39 -29.13 -7.57
N SER A 203 9.18 -28.24 -8.17
CA SER A 203 10.33 -28.62 -9.00
C SER A 203 11.40 -29.36 -8.21
N PHE A 204 11.64 -28.98 -6.94
CA PHE A 204 12.53 -29.72 -6.04
C PHE A 204 11.99 -31.11 -5.73
N VAL A 205 10.73 -31.21 -5.31
CA VAL A 205 10.07 -32.50 -5.00
C VAL A 205 10.09 -33.43 -6.21
N LYS A 206 9.80 -32.91 -7.41
CA LYS A 206 9.82 -33.68 -8.65
C LYS A 206 11.20 -34.22 -8.99
N ASP A 207 12.27 -33.45 -8.76
CA ASP A 207 13.63 -33.91 -8.98
C ASP A 207 14.02 -35.02 -7.99
N MET A 208 13.51 -35.00 -6.76
CA MET A 208 13.67 -36.11 -5.80
C MET A 208 12.94 -37.36 -6.27
N GLN A 209 11.66 -37.24 -6.63
CA GLN A 209 10.82 -38.35 -7.07
C GLN A 209 11.36 -39.05 -8.33
N ASN A 210 11.93 -38.28 -9.26
CA ASN A 210 12.52 -38.82 -10.49
C ASN A 210 13.93 -39.41 -10.29
N GLY A 211 14.44 -39.47 -9.06
CA GLY A 211 15.77 -39.97 -8.75
C GLY A 211 16.91 -39.11 -9.31
N MET A 212 16.64 -37.87 -9.74
CA MET A 212 17.65 -36.96 -10.27
C MET A 212 18.68 -36.61 -9.19
N VAL A 213 18.23 -36.41 -7.94
CA VAL A 213 19.11 -36.16 -6.78
C VAL A 213 20.07 -37.34 -6.54
N ALA A 214 19.57 -38.59 -6.61
CA ALA A 214 20.38 -39.79 -6.47
C ALA A 214 21.39 -39.95 -7.61
N ARG A 215 21.02 -39.61 -8.85
CA ARG A 215 21.93 -39.60 -10.00
C ARG A 215 23.00 -38.54 -9.87
N LEU A 216 22.67 -37.35 -9.35
CA LEU A 216 23.63 -36.28 -9.11
C LEU A 216 24.66 -36.64 -8.05
N ALA A 217 24.32 -37.48 -7.06
CA ALA A 217 25.27 -37.98 -6.07
C ALA A 217 26.42 -38.83 -6.67
N SER A 218 26.23 -39.36 -7.89
CA SER A 218 27.28 -40.07 -8.64
C SER A 218 28.19 -39.14 -9.48
N THR A 219 27.93 -37.83 -9.46
CA THR A 219 28.74 -36.80 -10.12
C THR A 219 29.60 -36.07 -9.07
N PRO A 220 30.71 -35.41 -9.45
CA PRO A 220 31.57 -34.71 -8.50
C PRO A 220 30.96 -33.39 -7.95
N LEU A 221 29.63 -33.22 -8.02
CA LEU A 221 28.92 -32.04 -7.52
C LEU A 221 28.61 -32.18 -6.03
N THR A 222 28.91 -31.14 -5.25
CA THR A 222 28.53 -31.12 -3.83
C THR A 222 27.06 -30.71 -3.66
N LYS A 223 26.45 -31.10 -2.52
CA LYS A 223 25.05 -30.76 -2.19
C LYS A 223 24.78 -29.25 -2.29
N TYR A 224 25.67 -28.43 -1.73
CA TYR A 224 25.58 -26.96 -1.77
C TYR A 224 25.64 -26.40 -3.20
N GLN A 225 26.48 -26.96 -4.07
CA GLN A 225 26.58 -26.52 -5.47
C GLN A 225 25.30 -26.81 -6.26
N TYR A 226 24.63 -27.93 -5.95
CA TYR A 226 23.33 -28.25 -6.53
C TYR A 226 22.24 -27.27 -6.05
N LEU A 227 22.13 -27.07 -4.74
CA LEU A 227 21.12 -26.16 -4.15
C LEU A 227 21.29 -24.73 -4.68
N LEU A 228 22.49 -24.17 -4.62
CA LEU A 228 22.76 -22.81 -5.13
C LEU A 228 22.55 -22.73 -6.64
N GLY A 229 23.00 -23.74 -7.39
CA GLY A 229 22.83 -23.78 -8.85
C GLY A 229 21.37 -23.83 -9.30
N LYS A 230 20.48 -24.37 -8.45
CA LYS A 230 19.04 -24.39 -8.68
C LYS A 230 18.30 -23.18 -8.10
N TRP A 231 18.79 -22.60 -7.00
CA TRP A 231 18.19 -21.45 -6.34
C TRP A 231 18.37 -20.14 -7.12
N PHE A 232 19.60 -19.86 -7.60
CA PHE A 232 19.90 -18.64 -8.36
C PHE A 232 19.01 -18.41 -9.60
N PRO A 233 18.70 -19.44 -10.43
CA PRO A 233 17.74 -19.31 -11.52
C PRO A 233 16.36 -18.80 -11.07
N TYR A 234 15.86 -19.25 -9.91
CA TYR A 234 14.56 -18.80 -9.41
C TYR A 234 14.59 -17.34 -8.92
N ILE A 235 15.69 -16.89 -8.30
CA ILE A 235 15.86 -15.46 -7.97
C ILE A 235 15.76 -14.61 -9.25
N LEU A 236 16.44 -15.01 -10.32
CA LEU A 236 16.38 -14.26 -11.58
C LEU A 236 15.01 -14.30 -12.25
N ILE A 237 14.28 -15.41 -12.13
CA ILE A 237 12.91 -15.55 -12.63
C ILE A 237 11.99 -14.60 -11.88
N VAL A 238 12.07 -14.54 -10.54
CA VAL A 238 11.28 -13.62 -9.72
C VAL A 238 11.63 -12.16 -10.04
N LEU A 239 12.92 -11.82 -10.14
CA LEU A 239 13.32 -10.47 -10.53
C LEU A 239 12.81 -10.07 -11.92
N ALA A 240 12.86 -11.00 -12.89
CA ALA A 240 12.32 -10.78 -14.22
C ALA A 240 10.79 -10.63 -14.20
N GLN A 241 10.09 -11.39 -13.35
CA GLN A 241 8.64 -11.27 -13.14
C GLN A 241 8.29 -9.89 -12.57
N ILE A 242 8.93 -9.48 -11.47
CA ILE A 242 8.71 -8.18 -10.84
C ILE A 242 8.96 -7.04 -11.85
N ALA A 243 10.10 -7.08 -12.55
CA ALA A 243 10.41 -6.09 -13.57
C ALA A 243 9.36 -6.05 -14.69
N ALA A 244 8.91 -7.23 -15.17
CA ALA A 244 7.89 -7.30 -16.21
C ALA A 244 6.54 -6.73 -15.76
N LEU A 245 6.10 -7.01 -14.54
CA LEU A 245 4.83 -6.51 -14.01
C LEU A 245 4.86 -5.02 -13.69
N LEU A 246 5.96 -4.52 -13.12
CA LEU A 246 6.14 -3.09 -12.88
C LEU A 246 6.23 -2.30 -14.20
N LEU A 247 6.96 -2.81 -15.19
CA LEU A 247 7.01 -2.20 -16.52
C LEU A 247 5.63 -2.22 -17.19
N PHE A 248 4.87 -3.31 -17.03
CA PHE A 248 3.49 -3.38 -17.51
C PHE A 248 2.62 -2.31 -16.84
N GLY A 249 2.70 -2.16 -15.52
CA GLY A 249 2.01 -1.11 -14.78
C GLY A 249 2.37 0.29 -15.26
N TYR A 250 3.66 0.57 -15.45
CA TYR A 250 4.16 1.84 -15.98
C TYR A 250 3.64 2.13 -17.39
N PHE A 251 3.72 1.17 -18.33
CA PHE A 251 3.34 1.41 -19.72
C PHE A 251 1.84 1.40 -19.98
N VAL A 252 1.06 0.64 -19.21
CA VAL A 252 -0.39 0.47 -19.42
C VAL A 252 -1.21 1.41 -18.57
N TYR A 253 -0.79 1.64 -17.32
CA TYR A 253 -1.53 2.42 -16.34
C TYR A 253 -0.80 3.69 -15.90
N GLY A 254 0.40 3.96 -16.42
CA GLY A 254 1.12 5.21 -16.10
C GLY A 254 1.71 5.27 -14.68
N VAL A 255 1.79 4.13 -13.97
CA VAL A 255 2.24 4.09 -12.57
C VAL A 255 3.65 4.66 -12.41
N GLU A 256 3.81 5.64 -11.53
CA GLU A 256 5.11 6.23 -11.23
C GLU A 256 6.00 5.26 -10.43
N LEU A 257 7.15 4.91 -10.99
CA LEU A 257 8.08 3.95 -10.37
C LEU A 257 9.00 4.58 -9.30
N GLY A 258 8.92 5.90 -9.07
CA GLY A 258 9.73 6.59 -8.07
C GLY A 258 11.24 6.27 -8.18
N ASN A 259 11.87 5.92 -7.06
CA ASN A 259 13.29 5.61 -7.02
C ASN A 259 13.60 4.18 -7.49
N ILE A 260 14.14 4.07 -8.71
CA ILE A 260 14.49 2.79 -9.37
C ILE A 260 15.50 1.97 -8.54
N ALA A 261 16.47 2.61 -7.87
CA ALA A 261 17.47 1.91 -7.07
C ALA A 261 16.84 1.29 -5.81
N ALA A 262 15.95 2.03 -5.14
CA ALA A 262 15.19 1.53 -4.00
C ALA A 262 14.27 0.37 -4.42
N LEU A 263 13.54 0.52 -5.53
CA LEU A 263 12.72 -0.56 -6.10
C LEU A 263 13.52 -1.82 -6.39
N PHE A 264 14.71 -1.68 -6.99
CA PHE A 264 15.58 -2.83 -7.26
C PHE A 264 16.03 -3.53 -5.98
N LEU A 265 16.42 -2.77 -4.95
CA LEU A 265 16.84 -3.34 -3.66
C LEU A 265 15.70 -4.07 -2.96
N ILE A 266 14.51 -3.49 -2.93
CA ILE A 266 13.31 -4.12 -2.35
C ILE A 266 12.93 -5.37 -3.15
N SER A 267 12.96 -5.31 -4.48
CA SER A 267 12.69 -6.46 -5.36
C SER A 267 13.69 -7.59 -5.15
N LEU A 268 14.97 -7.26 -4.96
CA LEU A 268 16.02 -8.22 -4.67
C LEU A 268 15.83 -8.86 -3.29
N ALA A 269 15.51 -8.06 -2.27
CA ALA A 269 15.21 -8.56 -0.93
C ALA A 269 14.01 -9.51 -0.96
N LEU A 270 12.91 -9.11 -1.62
CA LEU A 270 11.72 -9.93 -1.80
C LEU A 270 12.04 -11.24 -2.51
N ALA A 271 12.80 -11.19 -3.61
CA ALA A 271 13.19 -12.38 -4.37
C ALA A 271 14.02 -13.35 -3.51
N VAL A 272 14.97 -12.84 -2.72
CA VAL A 272 15.80 -13.67 -1.84
C VAL A 272 14.99 -14.26 -0.69
N ILE A 273 14.10 -13.48 -0.06
CA ILE A 273 13.27 -13.94 1.07
C ILE A 273 12.30 -15.04 0.59
N THR A 274 11.55 -14.76 -0.47
CA THR A 274 10.52 -15.68 -0.98
C THR A 274 11.14 -16.99 -1.47
N THR A 275 12.18 -16.93 -2.29
CA THR A 275 12.87 -18.15 -2.76
C THR A 275 13.68 -18.83 -1.65
N GLY A 276 14.16 -18.07 -0.66
CA GLY A 276 14.82 -18.62 0.54
C GLY A 276 13.88 -19.44 1.41
N TRP A 277 12.65 -18.95 1.62
CA TRP A 277 11.57 -19.73 2.24
C TRP A 277 11.23 -20.99 1.44
N GLY A 278 11.11 -20.87 0.11
CA GLY A 278 10.92 -22.02 -0.77
C GLY A 278 12.04 -23.06 -0.65
N LEU A 279 13.29 -22.60 -0.57
CA LEU A 279 14.45 -23.48 -0.36
C LEU A 279 14.37 -24.19 1.00
N ALA A 280 14.08 -23.47 2.08
CA ALA A 280 13.93 -24.06 3.41
C ALA A 280 12.84 -25.14 3.47
N LEU A 281 11.68 -24.87 2.85
CA LEU A 281 10.59 -25.85 2.75
C LEU A 281 10.98 -27.08 1.93
N SER A 282 11.77 -26.91 0.86
CA SER A 282 12.23 -28.02 0.03
C SER A 282 13.19 -28.98 0.76
N LEU A 283 13.92 -28.50 1.77
CA LEU A 283 14.88 -29.29 2.55
C LEU A 283 14.21 -30.06 3.70
N ASN A 284 13.15 -29.52 4.30
CA ASN A 284 12.46 -30.15 5.44
C ASN A 284 11.64 -31.39 5.07
N HIS A 285 11.42 -31.65 3.78
CA HIS A 285 10.76 -32.87 3.28
C HIS A 285 11.69 -34.11 3.22
N GLU A 286 12.94 -34.02 3.69
CA GLU A 286 13.91 -35.14 3.75
C GLU A 286 13.66 -36.16 4.89
N LYS A 287 12.45 -36.25 5.47
CA LYS A 287 12.11 -37.27 6.48
C LYS A 287 11.09 -38.29 5.99
#